data_AF-A0A953P3D6-F1
#
_entry.id   AF-A0A953P3D6-F1
#
_cell.length_a   1.000
_cell.length_b   1.000
_cell.length_c   1.000
_cell.angle_alpha   90.00
_cell.angle_beta   90.00
_cell.angle_gamma   90.00
#
_symmetry.space_group_name_H-M   'P 1'
#
loop_
_entity.id
_entity.type
_entity.pdbx_description
1 polymer ?
#
loop_
_entity_poly.entity_id
_entity_poly.type
_entity_poly.pdbx_seq_one_letter_code
_entity_poly.pdbx_strand_id
1 'polypeptide(L)'
;MMPPPETLNLARRILAAEAVAGQSSDPTEPAAVLVYQKMRLHLSALTGVAGYQALLSRALTLAKAEAPSLGAVQVTADGNLQGLSELELQTEKDQAQEGEVILLAQLLGLILSFIGEALTLRLVHDVAPYLTVITKSDTSRPFEIILQEADQLMNVSDRLKSLAGQHPDVEDALMGISTSIGNIATLLEVFVHIRDESASKEPNQKTGLYVM
;
A
#
# COMPACT_ATOMS: atom_id res chain seq x y z
N MET A 1 13.69 16.41 8.05
CA MET A 1 13.55 16.74 6.61
C MET A 1 12.08 16.70 6.41
N MET A 2 11.48 17.85 6.11
CA MET A 2 10.03 17.99 6.15
C MET A 2 9.38 16.94 5.25
N PRO A 3 8.41 16.14 5.74
CA PRO A 3 7.80 15.10 4.95
C PRO A 3 7.10 15.77 3.75
N PRO A 4 7.16 15.17 2.55
CA PRO A 4 6.51 15.72 1.38
C PRO A 4 5.03 16.03 1.67
N PRO A 5 4.49 17.16 1.19
CA PRO A 5 3.11 17.58 1.50
C PRO A 5 2.07 16.54 1.07
N GLU A 6 2.38 15.72 0.07
CA GLU A 6 1.55 14.60 -0.37
C GLU A 6 1.47 13.49 0.69
N THR A 7 2.60 13.10 1.28
CA THR A 7 2.66 12.09 2.36
C THR A 7 1.94 12.55 3.62
N LEU A 8 1.97 13.86 3.94
CA LEU A 8 1.22 14.46 5.04
C LEU A 8 -0.29 14.41 4.81
N ASN A 9 -0.76 14.81 3.62
CA ASN A 9 -2.17 14.76 3.29
C ASN A 9 -2.69 13.32 3.28
N LEU A 10 -1.88 12.37 2.79
CA LEU A 10 -2.21 10.96 2.81
C LEU A 10 -2.30 10.41 4.24
N ALA A 11 -1.31 10.71 5.09
CA ALA A 11 -1.30 10.33 6.50
C ALA A 11 -2.55 10.86 7.24
N ARG A 12 -2.93 12.13 7.02
CA ARG A 12 -4.16 12.71 7.60
C ARG A 12 -5.40 11.95 7.17
N ARG A 13 -5.50 11.60 5.90
CA ARG A 13 -6.64 10.83 5.37
C ARG A 13 -6.71 9.44 6.01
N ILE A 14 -5.58 8.75 6.15
CA ILE A 14 -5.52 7.39 6.73
C ILE A 14 -6.02 7.40 8.17
N LEU A 15 -5.49 8.31 8.99
CA LEU A 15 -5.88 8.44 10.39
C LEU A 15 -7.34 8.85 10.55
N ALA A 16 -7.82 9.79 9.73
CA ALA A 16 -9.22 10.23 9.77
C ALA A 16 -10.19 9.09 9.39
N ALA A 17 -9.83 8.28 8.41
CA ALA A 17 -10.71 7.21 7.94
C ALA A 17 -10.71 6.00 8.87
N GLU A 18 -9.59 5.64 9.51
CA GLU A 18 -9.57 4.63 10.58
C GLU A 18 -10.38 5.11 11.79
N ALA A 19 -10.32 6.40 12.14
CA ALA A 19 -11.12 6.97 13.24
C ALA A 19 -12.63 6.90 12.97
N VAL A 20 -13.06 6.99 11.71
CA VAL A 20 -14.47 6.83 11.30
C VAL A 20 -14.88 5.36 11.29
N ALA A 21 -14.03 4.47 10.79
CA ALA A 21 -14.28 3.02 10.78
C ALA A 21 -14.38 2.45 12.21
N GLY A 22 -13.51 2.93 13.11
CA GLY A 22 -13.48 2.53 14.52
C GLY A 22 -14.68 2.99 15.36
N GLN A 23 -15.56 3.87 14.86
CA GLN A 23 -16.79 4.25 15.56
C GLN A 23 -17.92 3.22 15.42
N SER A 24 -17.77 2.23 14.53
CA SER A 24 -18.76 1.19 14.25
C SER A 24 -18.58 -0.09 15.10
N SER A 25 -17.50 -0.18 15.86
CA SER A 25 -17.18 -1.26 16.79
C SER A 25 -16.61 -0.64 18.07
N ASP A 26 -16.90 -1.21 19.24
CA ASP A 26 -16.55 -0.64 20.56
C ASP A 26 -15.05 -0.24 20.63
N PRO A 27 -14.67 1.06 20.70
CA PRO A 27 -13.30 1.47 20.46
C PRO A 27 -12.47 1.35 21.75
N THR A 28 -11.66 0.29 21.85
CA THR A 28 -10.73 0.11 22.98
C THR A 28 -9.34 0.72 22.69
N GLU A 29 -8.98 0.98 21.43
CA GLU A 29 -7.66 1.51 21.04
C GLU A 29 -7.72 2.74 20.10
N PRO A 30 -6.77 3.70 20.21
CA PRO A 30 -6.68 4.87 19.33
C PRO A 30 -6.47 4.51 17.86
N ALA A 31 -7.04 5.29 16.94
CA ALA A 31 -7.00 5.04 15.50
C ALA A 31 -5.56 4.92 14.94
N ALA A 32 -4.62 5.71 15.47
CA ALA A 32 -3.22 5.64 15.07
C ALA A 32 -2.58 4.28 15.40
N VAL A 33 -2.85 3.72 16.58
CA VAL A 33 -2.31 2.43 17.01
C VAL A 33 -2.76 1.31 16.05
N LEU A 34 -4.03 1.32 15.65
CA LEU A 34 -4.58 0.37 14.68
C LEU A 34 -3.92 0.49 13.31
N VAL A 35 -3.69 1.72 12.82
CA VAL A 35 -2.98 1.94 11.55
C VAL A 35 -1.56 1.37 11.61
N TYR A 36 -0.81 1.62 12.68
CA TYR A 36 0.55 1.06 12.81
C TYR A 36 0.57 -0.46 12.96
N GLN A 37 -0.40 -1.05 13.66
CA GLN A 37 -0.57 -2.51 13.72
C GLN A 37 -0.81 -3.11 12.33
N LYS A 38 -1.70 -2.50 11.52
CA LYS A 38 -1.94 -2.93 10.15
C LYS A 38 -0.71 -2.75 9.27
N MET A 39 -0.01 -1.62 9.37
CA MET A 39 1.24 -1.40 8.63
C MET A 39 2.31 -2.42 9.00
N ARG A 40 2.42 -2.75 10.30
CA ARG A 40 3.34 -3.79 10.78
C ARG A 40 3.04 -5.11 10.10
N LEU A 41 1.79 -5.57 10.06
CA LEU A 41 1.45 -6.86 9.43
C LEU A 41 1.93 -6.94 7.98
N HIS A 42 1.65 -5.91 7.18
CA HIS A 42 1.98 -5.90 5.76
C HIS A 42 3.47 -5.67 5.50
N LEU A 43 4.11 -4.73 6.19
CA LEU A 43 5.53 -4.43 6.02
C LEU A 43 6.45 -5.51 6.59
N SER A 44 6.03 -6.19 7.66
CA SER A 44 6.78 -7.32 8.21
C SER A 44 6.75 -8.51 7.27
N ALA A 45 5.66 -8.71 6.50
CA ALA A 45 5.61 -9.75 5.48
C ALA A 45 6.59 -9.49 4.33
N LEU A 46 6.84 -8.22 4.01
CA LEU A 46 7.75 -7.79 2.94
C LEU A 46 9.23 -7.72 3.38
N THR A 47 9.49 -7.20 4.57
CA THR A 47 10.84 -6.81 5.03
C THR A 47 11.32 -7.55 6.28
N GLY A 48 10.46 -8.41 6.85
CA GLY A 48 10.67 -8.99 8.16
C GLY A 48 10.42 -8.01 9.30
N VAL A 49 10.28 -8.53 10.52
CA VAL A 49 10.03 -7.72 11.74
C VAL A 49 11.15 -6.72 11.98
N ALA A 50 12.41 -7.13 11.82
CA ALA A 50 13.58 -6.26 11.98
C ALA A 50 13.63 -5.13 10.93
N GLY A 51 13.23 -5.41 9.69
CA GLY A 51 13.17 -4.40 8.62
C GLY A 51 12.12 -3.34 8.91
N TYR A 52 10.91 -3.77 9.29
CA TYR A 52 9.85 -2.85 9.72
C TYR A 52 10.27 -2.03 10.96
N GLN A 53 10.86 -2.67 11.96
CA GLN A 53 11.35 -1.99 13.17
C GLN A 53 12.39 -0.91 12.83
N ALA A 54 13.35 -1.20 11.94
CA ALA A 54 14.36 -0.25 11.50
C ALA A 54 13.73 0.95 10.76
N LEU A 55 12.77 0.69 9.86
CA LEU A 55 12.03 1.72 9.13
C LEU A 55 11.24 2.63 10.08
N LEU A 56 10.49 2.04 11.00
CA LEU A 56 9.68 2.78 11.96
C LEU A 56 10.56 3.57 12.95
N SER A 57 11.68 3.01 13.39
CA SER A 57 12.64 3.71 14.26
C SER A 57 13.26 4.92 13.55
N ARG A 58 13.56 4.77 12.26
CA ARG A 58 14.06 5.87 11.43
C ARG A 58 12.99 6.95 11.23
N ALA A 59 11.75 6.56 10.90
CA ALA A 59 10.62 7.46 10.78
C ALA A 59 10.38 8.26 12.07
N LEU A 60 10.42 7.57 13.22
CA LEU A 60 10.26 8.20 14.53
C LEU A 60 11.38 9.18 14.86
N THR A 61 12.63 8.86 14.51
CA THR A 61 13.75 9.79 14.68
C THR A 61 13.54 11.07 13.88
N LEU A 62 13.06 10.96 12.63
CA LEU A 62 12.77 12.11 11.78
C LEU A 62 11.56 12.90 12.30
N ALA A 63 10.52 12.21 12.74
CA ALA A 63 9.32 12.84 13.27
C ALA A 63 9.58 13.59 14.59
N LYS A 64 10.39 13.04 15.51
CA LYS A 64 10.79 13.72 16.75
C LYS A 64 11.54 15.04 16.52
N ALA A 65 12.26 15.16 15.40
CA ALA A 65 12.94 16.40 15.05
C ALA A 65 11.97 17.52 14.65
N GLU A 66 10.74 17.18 14.28
CA GLU A 66 9.73 18.11 13.75
C GLU A 66 8.55 18.28 14.71
N ALA A 67 8.21 17.25 15.49
CA ALA A 67 7.19 17.25 16.51
C ALA A 67 7.79 16.80 17.85
N PRO A 68 8.25 17.74 18.71
CA PRO A 68 8.79 17.41 20.04
C PRO A 68 7.81 16.67 20.95
N SER A 69 6.50 16.77 20.68
CA SER A 69 5.46 16.02 21.38
C SER A 69 5.71 14.51 21.31
N LEU A 70 6.32 13.99 20.25
CA LEU A 70 6.64 12.57 20.12
C LEU A 70 7.78 12.09 21.03
N GLY A 71 8.40 12.95 21.84
CA GLY A 71 9.61 12.65 22.62
C GLY A 71 9.53 11.37 23.46
N ALA A 72 8.37 11.10 24.08
CA ALA A 72 8.11 9.92 24.91
C ALA A 72 7.87 8.63 24.11
N VAL A 73 7.56 8.73 22.81
CA VAL A 73 7.24 7.57 21.96
C VAL A 73 8.49 6.74 21.70
N GLN A 74 8.36 5.42 21.78
CA GLN A 74 9.44 4.47 21.49
C GLN A 74 8.95 3.31 20.63
N VAL A 75 9.85 2.73 19.85
CA VAL A 75 9.61 1.51 19.07
C VAL A 75 10.12 0.31 19.86
N THR A 76 9.25 -0.66 20.13
CA THR A 76 9.64 -1.90 20.82
C THR A 76 10.39 -2.87 19.89
N ALA A 77 10.97 -3.93 20.46
CA ALA A 77 11.67 -4.97 19.69
C ALA A 77 10.77 -5.67 18.66
N ASP A 78 9.46 -5.72 18.91
CA ASP A 78 8.47 -6.32 17.99
C ASP A 78 7.92 -5.31 16.95
N GLY A 79 8.45 -4.08 16.93
CA GLY A 79 8.01 -3.02 16.04
C GLY A 79 6.74 -2.28 16.48
N ASN A 80 6.26 -2.47 17.71
CA ASN A 80 5.10 -1.71 18.21
C ASN A 80 5.51 -0.31 18.70
N LEU A 81 4.58 0.63 18.69
CA LEU A 81 4.76 1.95 19.28
C LEU A 81 4.25 1.96 20.72
N GLN A 82 5.12 2.34 21.65
CA GLN A 82 4.78 2.58 23.05
C GLN A 82 4.75 4.09 23.32
N GLY A 83 3.81 4.56 24.15
CA GLY A 83 3.67 5.98 24.50
C GLY A 83 2.80 6.80 23.54
N LEU A 84 2.27 6.20 22.46
CA LEU A 84 1.35 6.90 21.54
C LEU A 84 -0.01 7.21 22.21
N SER A 85 -0.60 6.22 22.90
CA SER A 85 -1.88 6.40 23.59
C SER A 85 -1.79 7.32 24.82
N GLU A 86 -0.58 7.48 25.39
CA GLU A 86 -0.33 8.35 26.53
C GLU A 86 -0.21 9.83 26.12
N LEU A 87 0.14 10.10 24.86
CA LEU A 87 0.21 11.45 24.30
C LEU A 87 -1.15 12.13 24.20
N GLU A 88 -2.21 11.38 23.84
CA GLU A 88 -3.58 11.89 23.77
C GLU A 88 -4.13 12.34 25.14
N LEU A 89 -3.56 11.84 26.25
CA LEU A 89 -4.01 12.14 27.61
C LEU A 89 -3.25 13.31 28.27
N GLN A 90 -2.02 13.60 27.83
CA GLN A 90 -1.13 14.57 28.50
C GLN A 90 -0.86 15.86 27.71
N THR A 91 -1.18 15.88 26.41
CA THR A 91 -0.89 17.00 25.50
C THR A 91 -2.18 17.56 24.91
N GLU A 92 -2.20 18.83 24.49
CA GLU A 92 -3.33 19.39 23.72
C GLU A 92 -3.64 18.47 22.53
N LYS A 93 -4.91 18.10 22.38
CA LYS A 93 -5.39 17.09 21.41
C LYS A 93 -4.88 17.34 19.99
N ASP A 94 -4.76 18.61 19.61
CA ASP A 94 -4.28 19.04 18.30
C ASP A 94 -2.79 18.75 18.08
N GLN A 95 -1.95 18.91 19.11
CA GLN A 95 -0.50 18.67 19.03
C GLN A 95 -0.12 17.18 19.07
N ALA A 96 -0.92 16.37 19.79
CA ALA A 96 -0.76 14.92 19.80
C ALA A 96 -1.12 14.35 18.41
N GLN A 97 -2.27 14.76 17.87
CA GLN A 97 -2.74 14.35 16.55
C GLN A 97 -1.78 14.81 15.43
N GLU A 98 -1.22 16.02 15.53
CA GLU A 98 -0.22 16.51 14.58
C GLU A 98 1.06 15.66 14.60
N GLY A 99 1.53 15.25 15.78
CA GLY A 99 2.67 14.34 15.93
C GLY A 99 2.43 12.99 15.25
N GLU A 100 1.25 12.39 15.43
CA GLU A 100 0.89 11.11 14.79
C GLU A 100 0.86 11.19 13.26
N VAL A 101 0.31 12.28 12.73
CA VAL A 101 0.28 12.57 11.29
C VAL A 101 1.69 12.70 10.74
N ILE A 102 2.57 13.45 11.41
CA ILE A 102 3.96 13.65 11.00
C ILE A 102 4.71 12.33 11.02
N LEU A 103 4.53 11.50 12.06
CA LEU A 103 5.16 10.19 12.16
C LEU A 103 4.75 9.26 11.00
N LEU A 104 3.45 9.19 10.70
CA LEU A 104 2.94 8.36 9.62
C LEU A 104 3.42 8.88 8.26
N ALA A 105 3.46 10.20 8.06
CA ALA A 105 3.97 10.82 6.85
C ALA A 105 5.45 10.52 6.63
N GLN A 106 6.28 10.58 7.68
CA GLN A 106 7.69 10.21 7.60
C GLN A 106 7.88 8.73 7.24
N LEU A 107 7.06 7.83 7.80
CA LEU A 107 7.11 6.41 7.45
C LEU A 107 6.74 6.17 5.98
N LEU A 108 5.66 6.79 5.49
CA LEU A 108 5.24 6.72 4.09
C LEU A 108 6.30 7.30 3.15
N GLY A 109 6.93 8.42 3.52
CA GLY A 109 8.02 9.03 2.76
C GLY A 109 9.24 8.12 2.63
N LEU A 110 9.60 7.38 3.68
CA LEU A 110 10.67 6.39 3.63
C LEU A 110 10.31 5.21 2.72
N ILE A 111 9.09 4.69 2.81
CA ILE A 111 8.62 3.59 1.97
C ILE A 111 8.62 4.01 0.49
N LEU A 112 8.11 5.22 0.20
CA LEU A 112 8.15 5.81 -1.13
C LEU A 112 9.58 5.94 -1.67
N SER A 113 10.51 6.37 -0.81
CA SER A 113 11.92 6.58 -1.21
C SER A 113 12.68 5.28 -1.43
N PHE A 114 12.43 4.23 -0.64
CA PHE A 114 13.16 2.97 -0.73
C PHE A 114 12.55 1.97 -1.72
N ILE A 115 11.23 2.00 -1.88
CA ILE A 115 10.48 0.94 -2.57
C ILE A 115 9.77 1.49 -3.83
N GLY A 116 9.39 2.77 -3.83
CA GLY A 116 8.70 3.43 -4.94
C GLY A 116 7.19 3.56 -4.74
N GLU A 117 6.55 4.29 -5.66
CA GLU A 117 5.15 4.73 -5.55
C GLU A 117 4.15 3.57 -5.58
N ALA A 118 4.34 2.59 -6.46
CA ALA A 118 3.42 1.46 -6.64
C ALA A 118 3.21 0.63 -5.36
N LEU A 119 4.29 0.35 -4.63
CA LEU A 119 4.22 -0.44 -3.39
C LEU A 119 3.75 0.39 -2.20
N THR A 120 3.98 1.70 -2.21
CA THR A 120 3.41 2.62 -1.22
C THR A 120 1.89 2.69 -1.37
N LEU A 121 1.38 2.76 -2.61
CA LEU A 121 -0.06 2.75 -2.89
C LEU A 121 -0.71 1.41 -2.55
N ARG A 122 -0.06 0.28 -2.85
CA ARG A 122 -0.55 -1.06 -2.48
C ARG A 122 -0.64 -1.22 -0.96
N LEU A 123 0.38 -0.76 -0.23
CA LEU A 123 0.37 -0.78 1.23
C LEU A 123 -0.73 0.09 1.82
N VAL A 124 -0.94 1.29 1.27
CA VAL A 124 -1.99 2.22 1.70
C VAL A 124 -3.38 1.61 1.46
N HIS A 125 -3.59 0.97 0.31
CA HIS A 125 -4.80 0.22 0.00
C HIS A 125 -5.04 -0.93 0.99
N ASP A 126 -4.00 -1.69 1.33
CA ASP A 126 -4.12 -2.84 2.23
C ASP A 126 -4.34 -2.44 3.71
N VAL A 127 -3.78 -1.29 4.14
CA VAL A 127 -3.92 -0.77 5.51
C VAL A 127 -5.23 -0.02 5.72
N ALA A 128 -5.67 0.72 4.70
CA ALA A 128 -6.90 1.50 4.74
C ALA A 128 -7.72 1.23 3.47
N PRO A 129 -8.33 0.04 3.33
CA PRO A 129 -9.10 -0.33 2.12
C PRO A 129 -10.34 0.56 1.93
N TYR A 130 -10.81 1.21 2.99
CA TYR A 130 -11.90 2.18 2.99
C TYR A 130 -11.44 3.58 2.56
N LEU A 131 -10.13 3.86 2.55
CA LEU A 131 -9.58 4.98 1.82
C LEU A 131 -9.51 4.61 0.36
N THR A 132 -10.65 4.80 -0.29
CA THR A 132 -10.64 5.17 -1.70
C THR A 132 -9.78 6.43 -1.84
N VAL A 133 -8.48 6.27 -2.09
CA VAL A 133 -7.83 7.14 -3.07
C VAL A 133 -8.79 7.08 -4.24
N ILE A 134 -9.34 8.22 -4.62
CA ILE A 134 -10.18 8.33 -5.80
C ILE A 134 -9.26 8.11 -7.01
N THR A 135 -8.73 6.89 -7.16
CA THR A 135 -8.48 6.31 -8.46
C THR A 135 -9.84 5.76 -8.85
N LYS A 136 -10.49 6.54 -9.70
CA LYS A 136 -11.71 6.25 -10.43
C LYS A 136 -12.03 4.74 -10.49
N SER A 137 -13.24 4.43 -10.01
CA SER A 137 -14.00 3.16 -10.12
C SER A 137 -13.55 1.95 -9.29
N ASP A 138 -14.16 1.81 -8.10
CA ASP A 138 -14.62 0.52 -7.54
C ASP A 138 -15.78 -0.09 -8.36
N THR A 139 -15.57 -0.11 -9.67
CA THR A 139 -16.38 -0.83 -10.65
C THR A 139 -15.47 -1.46 -11.70
N SER A 140 -14.19 -1.65 -11.34
CA SER A 140 -13.22 -2.22 -12.24
C SER A 140 -13.49 -3.71 -12.38
N ARG A 141 -13.96 -4.10 -13.57
CA ARG A 141 -14.31 -5.49 -13.89
C ARG A 141 -13.09 -6.37 -13.60
N PRO A 142 -13.26 -7.64 -13.18
CA PRO A 142 -12.14 -8.55 -12.88
C PRO A 142 -11.04 -8.58 -13.96
N PHE A 143 -11.40 -8.32 -15.22
CA PHE A 143 -10.50 -8.21 -16.36
C PHE A 143 -9.61 -6.96 -16.36
N GLU A 144 -10.10 -5.81 -15.90
CA GLU A 144 -9.31 -4.58 -15.80
C GLU A 144 -8.22 -4.71 -14.73
N ILE A 145 -8.52 -5.36 -13.60
CA ILE A 145 -7.54 -5.68 -12.55
C ILE A 145 -6.43 -6.59 -13.11
N ILE A 146 -6.80 -7.60 -13.90
CA ILE A 146 -5.83 -8.52 -14.51
C ILE A 146 -4.95 -7.80 -15.54
N LEU A 147 -5.52 -6.89 -16.35
CA LEU A 147 -4.74 -6.07 -17.28
C LEU A 147 -3.80 -5.11 -16.57
N GLN A 148 -4.23 -4.52 -15.44
CA GLN A 148 -3.37 -3.68 -14.62
C GLN A 148 -2.20 -4.47 -14.02
N GLU A 149 -2.42 -5.71 -13.56
CA GLU A 149 -1.34 -6.56 -13.06
C GLU A 149 -0.40 -7.00 -14.20
N ALA A 150 -0.91 -7.27 -15.40
CA ALA A 150 -0.08 -7.57 -16.57
C ALA A 150 0.86 -6.40 -16.92
N ASP A 151 0.36 -5.16 -16.90
CA ASP A 151 1.19 -3.96 -17.10
C ASP A 151 2.26 -3.80 -16.01
N GLN A 152 1.92 -4.08 -14.75
CA GLN A 152 2.90 -4.08 -13.66
C GLN A 152 4.00 -5.12 -13.86
N LEU A 153 3.66 -6.33 -14.30
CA LEU A 153 4.64 -7.38 -14.60
C LEU A 153 5.54 -6.99 -15.79
N MET A 154 5.00 -6.32 -16.81
CA MET A 154 5.80 -5.82 -17.94
C MET A 154 6.82 -4.77 -17.49
N ASN A 155 6.40 -3.85 -16.63
CA ASN A 155 7.30 -2.87 -16.03
C ASN A 155 8.41 -3.52 -15.17
N VAL A 156 8.08 -4.59 -14.42
CA VAL A 156 9.07 -5.38 -13.68
C VAL A 156 10.06 -6.06 -14.62
N SER A 157 9.57 -6.64 -15.71
CA SER A 157 10.41 -7.24 -16.76
C SER A 157 11.41 -6.22 -17.33
N ASP A 158 10.96 -5.02 -17.67
CA ASP A 158 11.82 -3.96 -18.22
C ASP A 158 12.87 -3.47 -17.21
N ARG A 159 12.49 -3.35 -15.94
CA ARG A 159 13.43 -3.00 -14.86
C ARG A 159 14.49 -4.08 -14.67
N LEU A 160 14.13 -5.36 -14.71
CA LEU A 160 15.08 -6.46 -14.62
C LEU A 160 16.03 -6.49 -15.83
N LYS A 161 15.54 -6.18 -17.03
CA LYS A 161 16.36 -6.05 -18.24
C LYS A 161 17.37 -4.90 -18.12
N SER A 162 16.93 -3.75 -17.60
CA SER A 162 17.80 -2.61 -17.31
C SER A 162 18.85 -2.93 -16.23
N LEU A 163 18.46 -3.68 -15.19
CA LEU A 163 19.36 -4.12 -14.13
C LEU A 163 20.38 -5.14 -14.63
N ALA A 164 19.97 -6.06 -15.51
CA ALA A 164 20.86 -7.02 -16.16
C ALA A 164 21.99 -6.32 -16.91
N GLY A 165 21.68 -5.28 -17.69
CA GLY A 165 22.68 -4.50 -18.41
C GLY A 165 23.66 -3.71 -17.51
N GLN A 166 23.33 -3.52 -16.22
CA GLN A 166 24.22 -2.87 -15.24
C GLN A 166 25.14 -3.88 -14.54
N HIS A 167 24.84 -5.18 -14.60
CA HIS A 167 25.55 -6.22 -13.86
C HIS A 167 25.87 -7.44 -14.75
N PRO A 168 26.98 -7.38 -15.54
CA PRO A 168 27.35 -8.43 -16.49
C PRO A 168 27.49 -9.82 -15.85
N ASP A 169 27.92 -9.89 -14.60
CA ASP A 169 28.14 -11.16 -13.87
C ASP A 169 26.84 -11.96 -13.62
N VAL A 170 25.67 -11.31 -13.71
CA VAL A 170 24.35 -11.91 -13.47
C VAL A 170 23.36 -11.63 -14.60
N GLU A 171 23.84 -11.11 -15.74
CA GLU A 171 23.02 -10.64 -16.85
C GLU A 171 22.11 -11.76 -17.39
N ASP A 172 22.67 -12.93 -17.70
CA ASP A 172 21.92 -14.06 -18.27
C ASP A 172 20.78 -14.53 -17.34
N ALA A 173 21.04 -14.58 -16.03
CA ALA A 173 20.05 -14.98 -15.05
C ALA A 173 18.90 -13.95 -14.95
N LEU A 174 19.24 -12.66 -14.89
CA LEU A 174 18.25 -11.59 -14.83
C LEU A 174 17.46 -11.45 -16.14
N MET A 175 18.10 -11.63 -17.29
CA MET A 175 17.45 -11.66 -18.60
C MET A 175 16.46 -12.83 -18.73
N GLY A 176 16.81 -14.01 -18.22
CA GLY A 176 15.93 -15.17 -18.20
C GLY A 176 14.68 -14.95 -17.33
N ILE A 177 14.85 -14.35 -16.15
CA ILE A 177 13.73 -14.01 -15.26
C ILE A 177 12.85 -12.91 -15.87
N SER A 178 13.46 -11.84 -16.40
CA SER A 178 12.76 -10.77 -17.12
C SER A 178 11.89 -11.33 -18.24
N THR A 179 12.46 -12.18 -19.10
CA THR A 179 11.73 -12.83 -20.21
C THR A 179 10.56 -13.67 -19.72
N SER A 180 10.75 -14.43 -18.62
CA SER A 180 9.68 -15.27 -18.05
C SER A 180 8.52 -14.42 -17.52
N ILE A 181 8.82 -13.33 -16.83
CA ILE A 181 7.83 -12.38 -16.31
C ILE A 181 7.07 -11.69 -17.46
N GLY A 182 7.79 -11.23 -18.49
CA GLY A 182 7.16 -10.64 -19.69
C GLY A 182 6.22 -11.62 -20.39
N ASN A 183 6.61 -12.89 -20.54
CA ASN A 183 5.75 -13.92 -21.12
C ASN A 183 4.47 -14.15 -20.30
N ILE A 184 4.56 -14.15 -18.97
CA ILE A 184 3.38 -14.27 -18.09
C ILE A 184 2.45 -13.06 -18.28
N ALA A 185 2.99 -11.84 -18.34
CA ALA A 185 2.21 -10.64 -18.58
C ALA A 185 1.43 -10.72 -19.91
N THR A 186 2.10 -11.09 -21.00
CA THR A 186 1.45 -11.26 -22.31
C THR A 186 0.39 -12.37 -22.30
N LEU A 187 0.61 -13.47 -21.59
CA LEU A 187 -0.39 -14.54 -21.46
C LEU A 187 -1.65 -14.08 -20.71
N LEU A 188 -1.49 -13.26 -19.67
CA LEU A 188 -2.62 -12.67 -18.95
C LEU A 188 -3.42 -11.71 -19.85
N GLU A 189 -2.75 -10.87 -20.65
CA GLU A 189 -3.41 -10.00 -21.63
C GLU A 189 -4.21 -10.80 -22.65
N VAL A 190 -3.63 -11.87 -23.21
CA VAL A 190 -4.31 -12.74 -24.18
C VAL A 190 -5.50 -13.47 -23.53
N PHE A 191 -5.34 -13.98 -22.30
CA PHE A 191 -6.42 -14.63 -21.56
C PHE A 191 -7.63 -13.70 -21.39
N VAL A 192 -7.37 -12.44 -21.03
CA VAL A 192 -8.41 -11.42 -20.91
C VAL A 192 -9.10 -11.19 -22.26
N HIS A 193 -8.35 -11.02 -23.34
CA HIS A 193 -8.91 -10.80 -24.69
C HIS A 193 -9.80 -11.96 -25.17
N ILE A 194 -9.36 -13.22 -24.97
CA ILE A 194 -10.14 -14.40 -25.37
C ILE A 194 -11.46 -14.47 -24.59
N ARG A 195 -11.44 -14.13 -23.30
CA ARG A 195 -12.61 -14.25 -22.45
C ARG A 195 -13.60 -13.09 -22.62
N ASP A 196 -13.12 -11.90 -22.95
CA ASP A 196 -13.96 -10.76 -23.34
C ASP A 196 -14.68 -11.04 -24.68
N GLU A 197 -13.99 -11.65 -25.65
CA GLU A 197 -14.60 -12.08 -26.92
C GLU A 197 -15.64 -13.19 -26.74
N SER A 198 -15.43 -14.08 -25.76
CA SER A 198 -16.35 -15.16 -25.40
C SER A 198 -17.62 -14.63 -24.70
N ALA A 199 -17.50 -13.57 -23.90
CA ALA A 199 -18.63 -12.91 -23.24
C ALA A 199 -19.50 -12.08 -24.23
N SER A 200 -18.90 -11.60 -25.33
CA SER A 200 -19.62 -10.89 -26.39
C SER A 200 -20.46 -11.82 -27.30
N LYS A 201 -20.25 -13.15 -27.24
CA LYS A 201 -20.88 -14.15 -28.12
C LYS A 201 -21.98 -15.00 -27.46
N GLU A 202 -22.57 -14.59 -26.34
CA GLU A 202 -23.82 -15.24 -25.89
C GLU A 202 -24.92 -15.04 -26.95
N PRO A 203 -25.43 -16.13 -27.56
CA PRO A 203 -26.42 -16.01 -28.62
C PRO A 203 -27.78 -15.66 -28.01
N ASN A 204 -28.31 -14.54 -28.47
CA ASN A 204 -29.71 -14.16 -28.31
C ASN A 204 -30.61 -15.29 -28.87
N GLN A 205 -31.03 -16.23 -28.02
CA GLN A 205 -31.99 -17.27 -28.39
C GLN A 205 -33.39 -16.63 -28.46
N LYS A 206 -33.71 -16.14 -29.65
CA LYS A 206 -35.06 -15.78 -30.06
C LYS A 206 -35.92 -17.04 -30.27
N THR A 207 -37.15 -16.97 -29.75
CA THR A 207 -38.43 -17.51 -30.29
C THR A 207 -38.76 -19.01 -30.26
N GLY A 208 -39.96 -19.28 -29.69
CA GLY A 208 -40.90 -20.38 -30.02
C GLY A 208 -40.82 -21.59 -29.06
N LEU A 209 -41.89 -22.22 -28.59
CA LEU A 209 -43.31 -22.25 -28.98
C LEU A 209 -44.04 -23.23 -28.02
N TYR A 210 -45.24 -22.93 -27.49
CA TYR A 210 -46.47 -23.78 -27.46
C TYR A 210 -47.52 -23.23 -26.46
N VAL A 211 -48.61 -22.62 -26.95
CA VAL A 211 -50.00 -23.16 -27.03
C VAL A 211 -50.70 -23.34 -25.67
N MET A 212 -51.71 -22.50 -25.44
CA MET A 212 -53.09 -22.95 -25.19
C MET A 212 -54.07 -21.99 -25.88
#